data_AF-A0A8T4F9W5-F1
#
_entry.id   AF-A0A8T4F9W5-F1
#
_cell.length_a   1.000
_cell.length_b   1.000
_cell.length_c   1.000
_cell.angle_alpha   90.00
_cell.angle_beta   90.00
_cell.angle_gamma   90.00
#
_symmetry.space_group_name_H-M   'P 1'
#
loop_
_entity.id
_entity.type
_entity.pdbx_description
1 polymer ?
#
loop_
_entity_poly.entity_id
_entity_poly.type
_entity_poly.pdbx_seq_one_letter_code
_entity_poly.pdbx_strand_id
1 'polypeptide(L)'
;MATLPEITRVLTAHPAVRRAETALVHDNENKVAVAAVEVSEYVSGPVLRNHVWRELGVDSGLAGVLITERIPTVDGAVDAQCLAAAVAEGRCTLYSHPRDDAERRLVAIWSARMDVPSVGVDDDFLELGGDSLSALSIVDAVETEFGRPLDVYEFVSAATIRRLAEILQLR
;
A
#
# COMPACT_ATOMS: atom_id res chain seq x y z
N MET A 1 -4.60 -14.56 -10.71
CA MET A 1 -4.46 -13.15 -11.15
C MET A 1 -5.80 -12.65 -11.66
N ALA A 2 -6.29 -11.56 -11.08
CA ALA A 2 -7.59 -10.96 -11.44
C ALA A 2 -7.47 -10.13 -12.73
N THR A 3 -8.61 -9.88 -13.37
CA THR A 3 -8.68 -9.00 -14.54
C THR A 3 -8.82 -7.53 -14.14
N LEU A 4 -8.39 -6.59 -15.00
CA LEU A 4 -8.54 -5.14 -14.74
C LEU A 4 -9.99 -4.71 -14.46
N PRO A 5 -11.02 -5.24 -15.17
CA PRO A 5 -12.41 -4.95 -14.85
C PRO A 5 -12.85 -5.47 -13.47
N GLU A 6 -12.35 -6.64 -13.03
CA GLU A 6 -12.65 -7.16 -11.69
C GLU A 6 -12.06 -6.28 -10.59
N ILE A 7 -10.81 -5.85 -10.75
CA ILE A 7 -10.15 -4.91 -9.84
C ILE A 7 -10.93 -3.59 -9.77
N THR A 8 -11.26 -3.02 -10.94
CA THR A 8 -12.04 -1.77 -11.05
C THR A 8 -13.40 -1.88 -10.35
N ARG A 9 -14.08 -3.02 -10.51
CA ARG A 9 -15.37 -3.28 -9.87
C ARG A 9 -15.25 -3.33 -8.35
N VAL A 10 -14.23 -4.00 -7.82
CA VAL A 10 -14.02 -4.09 -6.36
C VAL A 10 -13.67 -2.73 -5.76
N LEU A 11 -12.83 -1.94 -6.43
CA LEU A 11 -12.54 -0.56 -6.01
C LEU A 11 -13.80 0.31 -5.98
N THR A 12 -14.62 0.24 -7.03
CA THR A 12 -15.86 1.02 -7.14
C THR A 12 -16.91 0.64 -6.09
N ALA A 13 -16.82 -0.56 -5.51
CA ALA A 13 -17.70 -0.99 -4.44
C ALA A 13 -17.33 -0.40 -3.06
N HIS A 14 -16.14 0.20 -2.93
CA HIS A 14 -15.72 0.84 -1.68
C HIS A 14 -16.51 2.16 -1.45
N PRO A 15 -17.08 2.42 -0.26
CA PRO A 15 -17.96 3.58 -0.02
C PRO A 15 -17.32 4.95 -0.32
N ALA A 16 -16.02 5.08 -0.07
CA ALA A 16 -15.27 6.30 -0.34
C ALA A 16 -14.94 6.54 -1.82
N VAL A 17 -15.23 5.60 -2.72
CA VAL A 17 -14.82 5.67 -4.13
C VAL A 17 -15.98 6.15 -5.00
N ARG A 18 -15.78 7.26 -5.72
CA ARG A 18 -16.73 7.79 -6.71
C ARG A 18 -16.54 7.17 -8.09
N ARG A 19 -15.29 7.00 -8.50
CA ARG A 19 -14.90 6.42 -9.79
C ARG A 19 -13.55 5.75 -9.66
N ALA A 20 -13.37 4.62 -10.32
CA ALA A 20 -12.10 3.95 -10.44
C ALA A 20 -11.89 3.49 -11.90
N GLU A 21 -10.64 3.55 -12.36
CA GLU A 21 -10.21 2.91 -13.61
C GLU A 21 -8.83 2.29 -13.40
N THR A 22 -8.62 1.11 -14.00
CA THR A 22 -7.37 0.35 -13.83
C THR A 22 -6.70 0.13 -15.18
N ALA A 23 -5.39 0.34 -15.24
CA ALA A 23 -4.56 0.03 -16.41
C ALA A 23 -3.29 -0.73 -16.02
N LEU A 24 -2.65 -1.31 -17.03
CA LEU A 24 -1.30 -1.88 -16.88
C LEU A 24 -0.27 -0.77 -17.05
N VAL A 25 0.61 -0.65 -16.07
CA VAL A 25 1.75 0.27 -16.04
C VAL A 25 3.04 -0.54 -16.08
N HIS A 26 4.04 -0.02 -16.78
CA HIS A 26 5.39 -0.56 -16.73
C HIS A 26 6.07 -0.13 -15.45
N ASP A 27 6.48 -1.11 -14.64
CA ASP A 27 7.36 -0.93 -13.49
C ASP A 27 8.64 -1.72 -13.76
N ASN A 28 9.70 -1.01 -14.16
CA ASN A 28 10.93 -1.60 -14.69
C ASN A 28 10.64 -2.55 -15.88
N GLU A 29 11.01 -3.82 -15.76
CA GLU A 29 10.77 -4.85 -16.78
C GLU A 29 9.38 -5.51 -16.68
N ASN A 30 8.63 -5.23 -15.61
CA ASN A 30 7.35 -5.87 -15.31
C ASN A 30 6.17 -4.98 -15.72
N LYS A 31 5.01 -5.61 -16.00
CA LYS A 31 3.72 -4.93 -16.11
C LYS A 31 2.90 -5.22 -14.87
N VAL A 32 2.45 -4.17 -14.19
CA VAL A 32 1.61 -4.26 -12.99
C VAL A 32 0.31 -3.50 -13.18
N ALA A 33 -0.76 -3.91 -12.51
CA ALA A 33 -1.99 -3.13 -12.54
C ALA A 33 -1.89 -1.95 -11.55
N VAL A 34 -2.25 -0.76 -12.03
CA VAL A 34 -2.36 0.46 -11.23
C VAL A 34 -3.74 1.06 -11.48
N ALA A 35 -4.42 1.48 -10.42
CA ALA A 35 -5.71 2.14 -10.51
C ALA A 35 -5.60 3.65 -10.28
N ALA A 36 -6.37 4.44 -11.03
CA ALA A 36 -6.68 5.82 -10.69
C ALA A 36 -8.06 5.89 -10.05
N VAL A 37 -8.18 6.60 -8.93
CA VAL A 37 -9.41 6.64 -8.14
C VAL A 37 -9.77 8.08 -7.76
N GLU A 38 -11.01 8.45 -8.01
CA GLU A 38 -11.65 9.66 -7.48
C GLU A 38 -12.43 9.28 -6.20
N VAL A 39 -12.19 9.99 -5.10
CA VAL A 39 -12.75 9.66 -3.78
C VAL A 39 -13.75 10.71 -3.28
N SER A 40 -14.81 10.32 -2.57
CA SER A 40 -15.79 11.22 -1.93
C SER A 40 -15.38 11.70 -0.54
N GLU A 41 -14.50 10.96 0.10
CA GLU A 41 -13.96 11.24 1.43
C GLU A 41 -12.49 10.79 1.47
N TYR A 42 -11.79 11.15 2.56
CA TYR A 42 -10.38 10.80 2.68
C TYR A 42 -10.20 9.28 2.80
N VAL A 43 -9.52 8.69 1.82
CA VAL A 43 -8.99 7.33 1.84
C VAL A 43 -7.71 7.30 1.01
N SER A 44 -6.73 6.53 1.43
CA SER A 44 -5.42 6.44 0.78
C SER A 44 -5.37 5.32 -0.26
N GLY A 45 -4.32 5.35 -1.09
CA GLY A 45 -4.04 4.27 -2.04
C GLY A 45 -3.80 2.91 -1.37
N PRO A 46 -2.93 2.80 -0.35
CA PRO A 46 -2.68 1.53 0.34
C PRO A 46 -3.91 0.91 1.00
N VAL A 47 -4.84 1.71 1.55
CA VAL A 47 -6.12 1.22 2.09
C VAL A 47 -6.98 0.61 0.99
N LEU A 48 -7.14 1.31 -0.14
CA LEU A 48 -7.92 0.79 -1.27
C LEU A 48 -7.29 -0.44 -1.92
N ARG A 49 -5.96 -0.51 -1.96
CA ARG A 49 -5.24 -1.71 -2.42
C ARG A 49 -5.54 -2.91 -1.50
N ASN A 50 -5.48 -2.71 -0.18
CA ASN A 50 -5.82 -3.76 0.79
C ASN A 50 -7.30 -4.15 0.76
N HIS A 51 -8.21 -3.22 0.45
CA HIS A 51 -9.61 -3.55 0.17
C HIS A 51 -9.73 -4.53 -1.01
N VAL A 52 -9.02 -4.27 -2.11
CA VAL A 52 -9.00 -5.20 -3.25
C VAL A 52 -8.38 -6.55 -2.89
N TRP A 53 -7.28 -6.56 -2.14
CA TRP A 53 -6.63 -7.81 -1.74
C TRP A 53 -7.45 -8.66 -0.77
N ARG A 54 -8.30 -8.03 0.06
CA ARG A 54 -9.22 -8.76 0.94
C ARG A 54 -10.25 -9.56 0.14
N GLU A 55 -10.70 -9.01 -1.00
CA GLU A 55 -11.73 -9.63 -1.84
C GLU A 55 -11.14 -10.56 -2.92
N LEU A 56 -10.02 -10.18 -3.54
CA LEU A 56 -9.45 -10.85 -4.71
C LEU A 56 -8.12 -11.57 -4.44
N GLY A 57 -7.57 -11.45 -3.24
CA GLY A 57 -6.25 -11.96 -2.89
C GLY A 57 -5.11 -11.00 -3.24
N VAL A 58 -3.99 -11.19 -2.53
CA VAL A 58 -2.74 -10.43 -2.72
C VAL A 58 -2.09 -10.70 -4.09
N ASP A 59 -2.43 -11.83 -4.74
CA ASP A 59 -1.99 -12.21 -6.09
C ASP A 59 -2.94 -11.70 -7.19
N SER A 60 -3.87 -10.80 -6.86
CA SER A 60 -4.78 -10.16 -7.82
C SER A 60 -4.05 -9.41 -8.94
N GLY A 61 -2.83 -8.91 -8.68
CA GLY A 61 -1.99 -8.17 -9.63
C GLY A 61 -2.08 -6.65 -9.51
N LEU A 62 -2.92 -6.12 -8.60
CA LEU A 62 -2.96 -4.70 -8.26
C LEU A 62 -1.77 -4.32 -7.40
N ALA A 63 -0.88 -3.48 -7.94
CA ALA A 63 0.33 -3.02 -7.25
C ALA A 63 0.14 -1.66 -6.57
N GLY A 64 -0.69 -0.76 -7.12
CA GLY A 64 -0.85 0.59 -6.59
C GLY A 64 -2.18 1.23 -6.94
N VAL A 65 -2.56 2.23 -6.13
CA VAL A 65 -3.77 3.03 -6.33
C VAL A 65 -3.37 4.50 -6.21
N LEU A 66 -3.58 5.27 -7.27
CA LEU A 66 -3.38 6.70 -7.33
C LEU A 66 -4.71 7.41 -7.02
N ILE A 67 -4.72 8.20 -5.95
CA ILE A 67 -5.85 9.10 -5.68
C ILE A 67 -5.70 10.36 -6.54
N THR A 68 -6.78 10.76 -7.22
CA THR A 68 -6.79 11.91 -8.12
C THR A 68 -8.08 12.72 -7.98
N GLU A 69 -8.01 14.01 -8.29
CA GLU A 69 -9.21 14.86 -8.41
C GLU A 69 -10.07 14.47 -9.61
N ARG A 70 -9.43 14.00 -10.68
CA ARG A 70 -10.06 13.52 -11.90
C ARG A 70 -9.20 12.44 -12.54
N ILE A 71 -9.80 11.34 -12.97
CA ILE A 71 -9.06 10.28 -13.67
C ILE A 71 -8.47 10.85 -14.97
N PRO A 72 -7.13 10.77 -15.16
CA PRO A 72 -6.50 11.20 -16.40
C PRO A 72 -6.91 10.22 -17.51
N THR A 73 -7.39 10.74 -18.64
CA THR A 73 -7.88 9.90 -19.74
C THR A 73 -7.33 10.35 -21.09
N VAL A 74 -7.06 9.36 -21.95
CA VAL A 74 -6.71 9.53 -23.37
C VAL A 74 -7.64 8.61 -24.16
N ASP A 75 -8.33 9.15 -25.16
CA ASP A 75 -9.28 8.42 -26.01
C ASP A 75 -10.36 7.62 -25.24
N GLY A 76 -10.79 8.13 -24.08
CA GLY A 76 -11.85 7.54 -23.26
C GLY A 76 -11.41 6.42 -22.33
N ALA A 77 -10.12 6.11 -22.25
CA ALA A 77 -9.55 5.18 -21.27
C ALA A 77 -8.55 5.89 -20.35
N VAL A 78 -8.34 5.36 -19.14
CA VAL A 78 -7.31 5.88 -18.23
C VAL A 78 -5.93 5.93 -18.90
N ASP A 79 -5.24 7.06 -18.72
CA ASP A 79 -3.92 7.31 -19.29
C ASP A 79 -2.83 6.57 -18.51
N ALA A 80 -2.42 5.40 -19.01
CA ALA A 80 -1.37 4.59 -18.42
C ALA A 80 -0.01 5.29 -18.33
N GLN A 81 0.29 6.26 -19.22
CA GLN A 81 1.54 7.02 -19.16
C GLN A 81 1.50 8.02 -18.00
N CYS A 82 0.36 8.65 -17.76
CA CYS A 82 0.17 9.51 -16.58
C CYS A 82 0.29 8.71 -15.27
N LEU A 83 -0.24 7.48 -15.22
CA LEU A 83 -0.06 6.59 -14.07
C LEU A 83 1.41 6.20 -13.86
N ALA A 84 2.12 5.86 -14.94
CA ALA A 84 3.54 5.55 -14.89
C ALA A 84 4.38 6.72 -14.35
N ALA A 85 4.08 7.95 -14.80
CA ALA A 85 4.71 9.16 -14.28
C ALA A 85 4.41 9.36 -12.79
N ALA A 86 3.17 9.12 -12.35
CA ALA A 86 2.79 9.22 -10.94
C ALA A 86 3.55 8.24 -10.05
N VAL A 87 3.79 7.02 -10.53
CA VAL A 87 4.65 6.04 -9.85
C VAL A 87 6.08 6.55 -9.77
N ALA A 88 6.66 6.99 -10.88
CA ALA A 88 8.05 7.47 -10.93
C ALA A 88 8.29 8.71 -10.05
N GLU A 89 7.28 9.56 -9.88
CA GLU A 89 7.31 10.75 -9.05
C GLU A 89 7.01 10.47 -7.56
N GLY A 90 6.70 9.22 -7.19
CA GLY A 90 6.36 8.85 -5.81
C GLY A 90 4.97 9.30 -5.36
N ARG A 91 4.10 9.72 -6.29
CA ARG A 91 2.69 10.06 -6.01
C ARG A 91 1.79 8.83 -5.90
N CYS A 92 2.27 7.67 -6.36
CA CYS A 92 1.59 6.38 -6.22
C CYS A 92 2.59 5.34 -5.72
N THR A 93 2.46 4.96 -4.44
CA THR A 93 3.29 3.93 -3.82
C THR A 93 2.88 2.54 -4.34
N LEU A 94 3.78 1.91 -5.09
CA LEU A 94 3.61 0.51 -5.51
C LEU A 94 3.93 -0.44 -4.36
N TYR A 95 3.28 -1.60 -4.36
CA TYR A 95 3.61 -2.68 -3.44
C TYR A 95 5.00 -3.23 -3.73
N SER A 96 5.86 -3.19 -2.71
CA SER A 96 7.19 -3.78 -2.72
C SER A 96 7.27 -4.95 -1.74
N HIS A 97 7.76 -6.09 -2.21
CA HIS A 97 7.97 -7.27 -1.37
C HIS A 97 9.10 -7.05 -0.34
N PRO A 98 9.04 -7.73 0.82
CA PRO A 98 10.15 -7.74 1.77
C PRO A 98 11.37 -8.46 1.18
N ARG A 99 12.55 -7.90 1.44
CA ARG A 99 13.84 -8.27 0.85
C ARG A 99 14.65 -9.20 1.76
N ASP A 100 14.39 -9.16 3.06
CA ASP A 100 15.11 -9.96 4.05
C ASP A 100 14.17 -10.55 5.13
N ASP A 101 14.76 -11.22 6.12
CA ASP A 101 14.01 -11.82 7.23
C ASP A 101 13.41 -10.79 8.19
N ALA A 102 14.08 -9.65 8.39
CA ALA A 102 13.59 -8.60 9.28
C ALA A 102 12.35 -7.92 8.69
N GLU A 103 12.41 -7.52 7.41
CA GLU A 103 11.27 -6.95 6.71
C GLU A 103 10.09 -7.93 6.67
N ARG A 104 10.34 -9.23 6.45
CA ARG A 104 9.28 -10.27 6.46
C ARG A 104 8.56 -10.36 7.81
N ARG A 105 9.30 -10.36 8.92
CA ARG A 105 8.71 -10.38 10.26
C ARG A 105 7.94 -9.12 10.57
N LEU A 106 8.48 -7.96 10.20
CA LEU A 106 7.80 -6.67 10.38
C LEU A 106 6.50 -6.59 9.57
N VAL A 107 6.51 -7.03 8.29
CA VAL A 107 5.30 -7.12 7.46
C VAL A 107 4.24 -8.00 8.14
N ALA A 108 4.63 -9.15 8.69
CA ALA A 108 3.71 -10.03 9.40
C ALA A 108 3.11 -9.38 10.65
N ILE A 109 3.93 -8.67 11.43
CA ILE A 109 3.47 -7.92 12.61
C ILE A 109 2.47 -6.83 12.20
N TRP A 110 2.83 -5.97 11.25
CA TRP A 110 1.97 -4.86 10.84
C TRP A 110 0.66 -5.36 10.25
N SER A 111 0.71 -6.34 9.35
CA SER A 111 -0.48 -6.92 8.73
C SER A 111 -1.44 -7.49 9.78
N ALA A 112 -0.91 -8.20 10.78
CA ALA A 112 -1.71 -8.77 11.86
C ALA A 112 -2.30 -7.71 12.80
N ARG A 113 -1.55 -6.67 13.16
CA ARG A 113 -2.01 -5.63 14.09
C ARG A 113 -2.95 -4.62 13.45
N MET A 114 -2.82 -4.38 12.15
CA MET A 114 -3.67 -3.47 11.40
C MET A 114 -4.88 -4.17 10.77
N ASP A 115 -4.98 -5.50 10.90
CA ASP A 115 -5.97 -6.34 10.21
C ASP A 115 -6.04 -5.99 8.71
N VAL A 116 -4.92 -6.11 8.02
CA VAL A 116 -4.84 -5.92 6.57
C VAL A 116 -4.23 -7.15 5.88
N PRO A 117 -4.66 -7.49 4.66
CA PRO A 117 -4.13 -8.64 3.93
C PRO A 117 -2.60 -8.64 3.78
N SER A 118 -1.98 -7.49 3.51
CA SER A 118 -0.54 -7.37 3.39
C SER A 118 -0.07 -5.92 3.48
N VAL A 119 1.21 -5.74 3.79
CA VAL A 119 1.90 -4.45 3.87
C VAL A 119 3.11 -4.49 2.93
N GLY A 120 3.21 -3.51 2.03
CA GLY A 120 4.41 -3.25 1.23
C GLY A 120 5.49 -2.60 2.08
N VAL A 121 6.75 -2.87 1.77
CA VAL A 121 7.84 -2.34 2.61
C VAL A 121 8.01 -0.82 2.54
N ASP A 122 7.41 -0.21 1.53
CA ASP A 122 7.37 1.23 1.26
C ASP A 122 6.06 1.89 1.69
N ASP A 123 5.10 1.11 2.20
CA ASP A 123 3.83 1.66 2.63
C ASP A 123 4.03 2.47 3.91
N ASP A 124 3.52 3.70 3.89
CA ASP A 124 3.49 4.56 5.05
C ASP A 124 2.42 4.06 6.05
N PHE A 125 2.80 4.01 7.33
CA PHE A 125 1.96 3.55 8.42
C PHE A 125 0.63 4.28 8.51
N LEU A 126 0.63 5.61 8.36
CA LEU A 126 -0.59 6.42 8.43
C LEU A 126 -1.40 6.28 7.14
N GLU A 127 -0.74 6.19 5.99
CA GLU A 127 -1.43 5.88 4.74
C GLU A 127 -2.07 4.49 4.75
N LEU A 128 -1.57 3.52 5.50
CA LEU A 128 -2.24 2.23 5.70
C LEU A 128 -3.48 2.31 6.61
N GLY A 129 -3.79 3.48 7.16
CA GLY A 129 -4.84 3.68 8.16
C GLY A 129 -4.37 3.42 9.59
N GLY A 130 -3.06 3.46 9.85
CA GLY A 130 -2.50 3.32 11.18
C GLY A 130 -2.92 4.45 12.12
N ASP A 131 -3.08 4.11 13.39
CA ASP A 131 -3.46 5.03 14.45
C ASP A 131 -2.59 4.83 15.70
N SER A 132 -2.86 5.57 16.77
CA SER A 132 -2.08 5.46 18.00
C SER A 132 -2.20 4.09 18.67
N LEU A 133 -3.35 3.42 18.54
CA LEU A 133 -3.57 2.11 19.16
C LEU A 133 -2.81 1.03 18.40
N SER A 134 -2.88 1.02 17.06
CA SER A 134 -2.12 0.09 16.26
C SER A 134 -0.61 0.35 16.37
N ALA A 135 -0.18 1.61 16.48
CA ALA A 135 1.22 1.96 16.71
C ALA A 135 1.75 1.34 18.02
N LEU A 136 1.05 1.54 19.14
CA LEU A 136 1.44 0.96 20.44
C LEU A 136 1.47 -0.57 20.39
N SER A 137 0.46 -1.18 19.77
CA SER A 137 0.41 -2.65 19.64
C SER A 137 1.50 -3.22 18.72
N ILE A 138 1.91 -2.48 17.69
CA ILE A 138 3.00 -2.88 16.80
C ILE A 138 4.33 -2.74 17.52
N VAL A 139 4.56 -1.63 18.22
CA VAL A 139 5.79 -1.40 18.98
C VAL A 139 6.02 -2.54 19.98
N ASP A 140 5.04 -2.87 20.81
CA ASP A 140 5.11 -3.98 21.77
C ASP A 140 5.43 -5.34 21.09
N ALA A 141 4.80 -5.61 19.95
CA ALA A 141 5.04 -6.84 19.19
C ALA A 141 6.45 -6.88 18.57
N VAL A 142 6.96 -5.74 18.09
CA VAL A 142 8.32 -5.62 17.55
C VAL A 142 9.35 -5.78 18.66
N GLU A 143 9.13 -5.17 19.83
CA GLU A 143 10.02 -5.35 20.98
C GLU A 143 10.10 -6.82 21.41
N THR A 144 8.95 -7.51 21.42
CA THR A 144 8.87 -8.94 21.75
C THR A 144 9.59 -9.82 20.71
N GLU A 145 9.37 -9.57 19.42
CA GLU A 145 9.94 -10.38 18.33
C GLU A 145 11.46 -10.19 18.19
N PHE A 146 11.94 -8.95 18.33
CA PHE A 146 13.34 -8.59 18.10
C PHE A 146 14.16 -8.49 19.40
N GLY A 147 13.52 -8.56 20.58
CA GLY A 147 14.16 -8.51 21.89
C GLY A 147 14.85 -7.17 22.17
N ARG A 148 14.35 -6.08 21.57
CA ARG A 148 15.01 -4.76 21.56
C ARG A 148 13.97 -3.68 21.79
N PRO A 149 14.23 -2.71 22.68
CA PRO A 149 13.30 -1.61 22.90
C PRO A 149 13.21 -0.73 21.65
N LEU A 150 11.99 -0.32 21.33
CA LEU A 150 11.66 0.54 20.21
C LEU A 150 10.80 1.69 20.73
N ASP A 151 11.35 2.89 20.68
CA ASP A 151 10.58 4.06 21.07
C ASP A 151 9.47 4.37 20.05
N VAL A 152 8.31 4.83 20.53
CA VAL A 152 7.15 5.13 19.68
C VAL A 152 7.46 6.26 18.71
N TYR A 153 8.25 7.26 19.14
CA TYR A 153 8.65 8.33 18.24
C TYR A 153 9.62 7.82 17.15
N GLU A 154 10.51 6.88 17.47
CA GLU A 154 11.33 6.19 16.46
C GLU A 154 10.48 5.40 15.46
N PHE A 155 9.47 4.67 15.94
CA PHE A 155 8.53 3.93 15.10
C PHE A 155 7.78 4.85 14.12
N VAL A 156 7.15 5.91 14.64
CA VAL A 156 6.39 6.86 13.81
C VAL A 156 7.30 7.62 12.85
N SER A 157 8.52 7.96 13.28
CA SER A 157 9.51 8.64 12.42
C SER A 157 10.05 7.73 11.31
N ALA A 158 10.10 6.41 11.54
CA ALA A 158 10.48 5.45 10.50
C ALA A 158 9.42 5.39 9.40
N ALA A 159 8.15 5.41 9.80
CA ALA A 159 6.94 5.43 8.97
C ALA A 159 6.74 4.24 8.01
N THR A 160 7.78 3.50 7.63
CA THR A 160 7.72 2.34 6.73
C THR A 160 8.46 1.13 7.32
N ILE A 161 8.11 -0.06 6.83
CA ILE A 161 8.81 -1.31 7.20
C ILE A 161 10.29 -1.23 6.86
N ARG A 162 10.63 -0.74 5.65
CA ARG A 162 12.03 -0.66 5.20
C ARG A 162 12.86 0.17 6.18
N ARG A 163 12.35 1.34 6.55
CA ARG A 163 13.08 2.23 7.44
C ARG A 163 13.18 1.68 8.86
N LEU A 164 12.13 1.01 9.33
CA LEU A 164 12.13 0.36 10.64
C LEU A 164 13.14 -0.79 10.70
N ALA A 165 13.22 -1.61 9.63
CA ALA A 165 14.22 -2.68 9.53
C ALA A 165 15.65 -2.13 9.59
N GLU A 166 15.94 -1.03 8.86
CA GLU A 166 17.25 -0.37 8.91
C GLU A 166 17.61 0.09 10.34
N ILE A 167 16.68 0.72 11.06
CA ILE A 167 16.90 1.17 12.45
C ILE A 167 17.19 -0.03 13.37
N LEU A 168 16.44 -1.12 13.20
CA LEU A 168 16.63 -2.32 14.01
C LEU A 168 17.94 -3.05 13.68
N GLN A 169 18.45 -2.96 12.45
CA GLN A 169 19.68 -3.64 12.03
C GLN A 169 20.96 -2.84 12.32
N LEU A 170 20.88 -1.51 12.36
CA LEU A 170 22.04 -0.63 12.65
C LEU A 170 22.43 -0.60 14.14
N ARG A 171 21.65 -1.24 15.01
CA ARG A 171 21.87 -1.35 16.46
C ARG A 171 22.45 -2.71 16.85
#